data_AF-A0A7C4J7C7-F1
#
_entry.id   AF-A0A7C4J7C7-F1
#
_cell.length_a   1.000
_cell.length_b   1.000
_cell.length_c   1.000
_cell.angle_alpha   90.00
_cell.angle_beta   90.00
_cell.angle_gamma   90.00
#
_symmetry.space_group_name_H-M   'P 1'
#
loop_
_entity.id
_entity.type
_entity.pdbx_description
1 polymer ?
#
loop_
_entity_poly.entity_id
_entity_poly.type
_entity_poly.pdbx_seq_one_letter_code
_entity_poly.pdbx_strand_id
1 'polypeptide(L)' 'CIFCGYCEDACPTDAIVLTDVYELSAFTRQDLIYTKDMLILPPPPGKPGTPQKVQEGAYPRAILPEGLVSEP' A
#
# COMPACT_ATOMS: atom_id res chain seq x y z
N CYS A 1 -9.15 -6.75 -2.09
CA CYS A 1 -8.74 -5.34 -2.08
C CYS A 1 -10.00 -4.50 -2.20
N ILE A 2 -10.25 -3.60 -1.25
CA ILE A 2 -11.28 -2.56 -1.36
C ILE A 2 -10.65 -1.16 -1.40
N PHE A 3 -9.33 -1.11 -1.65
CA PHE A 3 -8.51 0.10 -1.68
C PHE A 3 -8.60 0.94 -0.40
N CYS A 4 -8.72 0.29 0.78
CA CYS A 4 -8.87 0.98 2.07
C CYS A 4 -7.56 1.43 2.74
N GLY A 5 -6.39 1.23 2.14
CA GLY A 5 -5.10 1.66 2.71
C GLY A 5 -4.54 0.82 3.86
N TYR A 6 -5.34 0.06 4.61
CA TYR A 6 -4.86 -0.66 5.81
C TYR A 6 -3.64 -1.57 5.64
N CYS A 7 -3.43 -2.15 4.46
CA CYS A 7 -2.24 -2.97 4.25
C CYS A 7 -0.94 -2.14 4.22
N GLU A 8 -1.00 -0.89 3.75
CA GLU A 8 0.09 0.08 3.78
C GLU A 8 0.33 0.54 5.22
N ASP A 9 -0.73 0.92 5.93
CA ASP A 9 -0.68 1.38 7.33
C ASP A 9 -0.15 0.30 8.29
N ALA A 10 -0.58 -0.95 8.10
CA ALA A 10 -0.16 -2.07 8.93
C ALA A 10 1.25 -2.58 8.58
N CYS A 11 1.88 -2.11 7.49
CA CYS A 11 3.16 -2.64 7.06
C CYS A 11 4.31 -2.03 7.89
N PRO A 12 5.00 -2.81 8.74
CA PRO A 12 6.07 -2.27 9.58
C PRO A 12 7.36 -1.96 8.80
N THR A 13 7.43 -2.39 7.54
CA THR A 13 8.66 -2.40 6.73
C THR A 13 8.58 -1.65 5.41
N ASP A 14 7.54 -0.86 5.20
CA ASP A 14 7.32 -0.10 3.96
C ASP A 14 7.28 -0.97 2.68
N ALA A 15 6.83 -2.22 2.80
CA ALA A 15 6.90 -3.22 1.72
C ALA A 15 5.72 -3.16 0.74
N ILE A 16 4.59 -2.61 1.15
CA ILE A 16 3.39 -2.48 0.32
C ILE A 16 2.86 -1.06 0.46
N VAL A 17 2.58 -0.42 -0.68
CA VAL A 17 2.07 0.94 -0.75
C VAL A 17 0.88 0.96 -1.70
N LEU A 18 -0.13 1.78 -1.42
CA LEU A 18 -1.20 2.04 -2.36
C LEU A 18 -0.77 3.17 -3.29
N THR A 19 -0.60 2.89 -4.58
CA THR A 19 -0.24 3.93 -5.55
C THR A 19 -1.45 4.77 -5.94
N ASP A 20 -1.21 5.94 -6.53
CA ASP A 20 -2.28 6.81 -7.05
C ASP A 20 -2.76 6.38 -8.44
N VAL A 21 -2.51 5.12 -8.84
CA VAL A 21 -2.95 4.56 -10.12
C VAL A 21 -4.40 4.13 -9.99
N TYR A 22 -5.30 4.83 -10.69
CA TYR A 22 -6.75 4.56 -10.67
C TYR A 22 -7.28 3.93 -11.95
N GLU A 23 -6.52 3.94 -13.05
CA GLU A 23 -6.91 3.40 -14.36
C GLU A 23 -6.66 1.88 -14.45
N LEU A 24 -7.28 1.11 -13.55
CA LEU A 24 -7.06 -0.34 -13.39
C LEU A 24 -8.16 -1.22 -13.99
N SER A 25 -8.98 -0.70 -14.91
CA SER A 25 -10.05 -1.46 -15.54
C SER A 25 -9.50 -2.56 -16.44
N ALA A 26 -10.06 -3.78 -16.34
CA ALA A 26 -9.68 -4.91 -17.19
C ALA A 26 -10.90 -5.65 -17.73
N PHE A 27 -10.70 -6.44 -18.79
CA PHE A 27 -11.78 -7.17 -19.48
C PHE A 27 -12.15 -8.48 -18.79
N THR A 28 -11.21 -9.10 -18.07
CA THR A 28 -11.46 -10.36 -17.36
C THR A 28 -11.12 -10.24 -15.88
N ARG A 29 -11.77 -11.08 -15.05
CA ARG A 29 -11.45 -11.16 -13.62
C ARG A 29 -9.99 -11.57 -13.38
N GLN A 30 -9.43 -12.41 -14.25
CA GLN A 30 -8.09 -12.96 -14.06
C GLN A 30 -7.01 -11.88 -14.15
N ASP A 31 -7.23 -10.88 -15.00
CA ASP A 31 -6.35 -9.71 -15.15
C ASP A 31 -6.29 -8.85 -13.88
N LEU A 32 -7.27 -8.98 -12.98
CA LEU A 32 -7.33 -8.29 -11.69
C LEU A 32 -6.73 -9.11 -10.53
N ILE A 33 -6.12 -10.26 -10.81
CA ILE A 33 -5.43 -11.09 -9.82
C ILE A 33 -3.92 -10.87 -9.95
N TYR A 34 -3.38 -10.03 -9.07
CA TYR A 34 -1.98 -9.61 -9.14
C TYR A 34 -1.10 -10.63 -8.41
N THR A 35 0.00 -11.04 -9.05
CA THR A 35 1.02 -11.87 -8.43
C THR A 35 2.09 -10.99 -7.78
N LYS A 36 2.94 -11.60 -6.95
CA LYS A 36 4.08 -10.91 -6.33
C LYS A 36 4.94 -10.19 -7.38
N ASP A 37 5.29 -10.89 -8.45
CA ASP A 37 6.22 -10.37 -9.47
C ASP A 37 5.64 -9.18 -10.24
N MET A 38 4.31 -9.08 -10.36
CA MET A 38 3.62 -7.92 -10.95
C MET A 38 3.65 -6.68 -10.04
N LEU A 39 3.90 -6.86 -8.74
CA LEU A 39 3.87 -5.80 -7.72
C LEU A 39 5.27 -5.36 -7.28
N ILE A 40 6.33 -5.99 -7.77
CA ILE A 40 7.71 -5.59 -7.44
C ILE A 40 8.08 -4.33 -8.21
N LEU A 41 8.43 -3.29 -7.46
CA LEU A 41 8.93 -2.02 -7.98
C LEU A 41 10.36 -1.77 -7.47
N PRO A 42 11.21 -1.08 -8.26
CA PRO A 42 12.49 -0.62 -7.76
C PRO A 42 12.30 0.40 -6.62
N PRO A 43 13.24 0.48 -5.66
CA PRO A 43 13.19 1.50 -4.62
C PRO A 43 13.14 2.92 -5.22
N PRO A 44 12.34 3.84 -4.63
CA PRO A 44 12.35 5.24 -5.05
C PRO A 44 13.75 5.87 -4.93
N PRO A 45 14.12 6.84 -5.78
CA PRO A 45 15.41 7.52 -5.69
C PRO A 45 15.66 8.10 -4.29
N GLY A 46 16.80 7.75 -3.70
CA GLY A 46 17.19 8.25 -2.37
C GLY A 46 16.55 7.53 -1.18
N LYS A 47 15.71 6.50 -1.39
CA LYS A 47 15.22 5.62 -0.34
C LYS A 47 15.88 4.24 -0.42
N PRO A 48 16.21 3.60 0.72
CA PRO A 48 16.69 2.21 0.71
C PRO A 48 15.59 1.26 0.20
N GLY A 49 15.98 0.07 -0.26
CA GLY A 49 15.00 -0.99 -0.50
C GLY A 49 14.31 -1.46 0.78
N THR A 50 13.28 -2.27 0.65
CA THR A 50 12.60 -2.91 1.78
C THR A 50 13.39 -4.13 2.25
N PRO A 51 13.39 -4.47 3.56
CA PRO A 51 12.57 -3.89 4.61
C PRO A 51 13.13 -2.57 5.19
N GLN A 52 12.27 -1.57 5.37
CA GLN A 52 12.58 -0.36 6.15
C GLN A 52 12.03 -0.48 7.58
N LYS A 53 12.23 0.53 8.45
CA LYS A 53 11.48 0.66 9.71
C LYS A 53 10.51 1.83 9.57
N VAL A 54 9.22 1.58 9.74
CA VAL A 54 8.16 2.60 9.64
C VAL A 54 7.55 2.84 11.03
N GLN A 55 7.17 4.09 11.32
CA GLN A 55 6.41 4.43 12.52
C GLN A 55 4.95 4.01 12.31
N GLU A 56 4.32 3.44 13.33
CA GLU A 56 2.90 3.07 13.27
C GLU A 56 2.04 4.32 12.99
N GLY A 57 1.09 4.21 12.06
CA GLY A 57 0.26 5.35 11.63
C GLY A 57 0.95 6.34 10.69
N ALA A 58 2.15 6.05 10.15
CA ALA A 58 2.82 6.92 9.18
C ALA A 58 2.02 7.13 7.88
N TYR A 59 1.12 6.21 7.56
CA TYR A 59 0.20 6.27 6.44
C TYR A 59 -1.23 6.37 6.99
N PRO A 60 -1.88 7.53 6.96
CA PRO A 60 -3.24 7.70 7.48
C PRO A 60 -4.30 7.69 6.37
N ARG A 61 -3.99 7.16 5.17
CA ARG A 61 -4.87 7.23 3.99
C ARG A 61 -6.06 6.26 4.05
N ALA A 62 -6.28 5.59 5.18
CA ALA A 62 -7.46 4.78 5.36
C ALA A 62 -8.76 5.58 5.21
N ILE A 63 -9.78 4.95 4.63
CA ILE A 63 -11.13 5.54 4.43
C ILE A 63 -11.83 5.84 5.78
N LEU A 64 -11.21 5.54 6.92
CA LEU A 64 -11.79 5.82 8.21
C LEU A 64 -11.83 7.33 8.50
N PRO A 65 -12.92 7.81 9.14
CA PRO A 65 -12.93 9.16 9.69
C PRO A 65 -11.80 9.32 10.71
N GLU A 66 -11.21 10.52 10.74
CA GLU A 66 -10.21 10.92 11.73
C GLU A 66 -10.68 10.52 13.15
N GLY A 67 -9.87 9.73 13.87
CA GLY A 67 -10.18 9.23 15.22
C GLY A 67 -10.58 7.74 15.35
N LEU A 68 -10.63 6.96 14.26
CA LEU A 68 -10.75 5.48 14.31
C LEU A 68 -9.46 4.75 13.88
N VAL A 69 -8.49 5.46 13.32
CA VAL A 69 -7.11 4.96 13.24
C VAL A 69 -6.59 5.03 14.67
N SER A 70 -6.23 3.90 15.26
CA SER A 70 -5.67 3.86 16.61
C SER A 70 -4.51 4.84 16.68
N GLU A 71 -4.71 5.95 17.40
CA GLU A 71 -3.61 6.81 17.79
C GLU A 71 -2.59 5.95 18.56
N PRO A 72 -1.28 6.22 18.41
CA PRO A 72 -0.25 5.45 19.12
C PRO A 72 -0.43 5.48 20.64
#